data_AF-A0A5N7B477-F1
#
_entry.id   AF-A0A5N7B477-F1
#
_cell.length_a   1.000
_cell.length_b   1.000
_cell.length_c   1.000
_cell.angle_alpha   90.00
_cell.angle_beta   90.00
_cell.angle_gamma   90.00
#
_symmetry.space_group_name_H-M   'P 1'
#
loop_
_entity.id
_entity.type
_entity.pdbx_description
1 polymer ?
#
loop_
_entity_poly.entity_id
_entity_poly.type
_entity_poly.pdbx_seq_one_letter_code
_entity_poly.pdbx_strand_id
1 'polypeptide(L)'
;MLVGSLVVSRVTSYTATWISLVMLLTMHLSLNYAAVRSVQMTSLNRQRANIVFSTLLGSDTDLNIADFTSAHQTHSAPKQSKATQPQAQWQIPTPAHVAKQERIFETDSALKWFSTQSTPHKLGFCRIGVSLEQFLAPSSTRTASGSLKTSTPMSRLSSLFRSEHYLLFLHRSRQTWDVRILLKTSSTTQSQLKAWMHALLTARVLCSSTETMQTQNDGGEIEYIVNTISETLRFLNEDSRADQYVSALTQAGWDMNVAALETRSGRRVCL
;
A
#
# COMPACT_ATOMS: atom_id res chain seq x y z
N MET A 1 37.75 29.09 5.38
CA MET A 1 37.76 30.57 5.20
C MET A 1 38.42 31.04 3.90
N LEU A 2 39.34 30.28 3.27
CA LEU A 2 40.00 30.67 2.01
C LEU A 2 39.09 30.81 0.78
N VAL A 3 38.17 29.86 0.58
CA VAL A 3 37.27 29.87 -0.60
C VAL A 3 36.32 31.07 -0.58
N GLY A 4 35.84 31.47 0.61
CA GLY A 4 34.98 32.64 0.78
C GLY A 4 35.68 33.95 0.41
N SER A 5 36.93 34.15 0.83
CA SER A 5 37.71 35.35 0.50
C SER A 5 38.03 35.45 -1.01
N LEU A 6 38.22 34.32 -1.69
CA LEU A 6 38.55 34.28 -3.12
C LEU A 6 37.33 34.54 -4.01
N VAL A 7 36.14 34.08 -3.61
CA VAL A 7 34.87 34.39 -4.27
C VAL A 7 34.53 35.87 -4.13
N VAL A 8 34.63 36.43 -2.91
CA VAL A 8 34.35 37.85 -2.66
C VAL A 8 35.30 38.78 -3.44
N SER A 9 36.56 38.38 -3.63
CA SER A 9 37.54 39.13 -4.44
C SER A 9 37.20 39.21 -5.94
N ARG A 10 36.42 38.27 -6.49
CA ARG A 10 36.08 38.23 -7.92
C ARG A 10 34.64 38.68 -8.23
N VAL A 11 33.83 38.88 -7.20
CA VAL A 11 32.44 39.30 -7.34
C VAL A 11 32.36 40.82 -7.12
N THR A 12 32.63 41.58 -8.17
CA THR A 12 32.60 43.06 -8.17
C THR A 12 31.33 43.64 -8.79
N SER A 13 30.50 42.80 -9.42
CA SER A 13 29.28 43.21 -10.13
C SER A 13 28.03 42.55 -9.54
N TYR A 14 26.90 43.26 -9.58
CA TYR A 14 25.58 42.75 -9.20
C TYR A 14 25.25 41.41 -9.87
N THR A 15 25.54 41.29 -11.17
CA THR A 15 25.29 40.04 -11.93
C THR A 15 26.18 38.89 -11.45
N ALA A 16 27.44 39.16 -11.12
CA ALA A 16 28.36 38.16 -10.57
C ALA A 16 27.89 37.66 -9.20
N THR A 17 27.33 38.54 -8.36
CA THR A 17 26.76 38.16 -7.06
C THR A 17 25.58 37.22 -7.23
N TRP A 18 24.64 37.56 -8.11
CA TRP A 18 23.48 36.70 -8.37
C TRP A 18 23.85 35.35 -8.96
N ILE A 19 24.80 35.31 -9.92
CA ILE A 19 25.29 34.05 -10.48
C ILE A 19 25.95 33.19 -9.39
N SER A 20 26.81 33.78 -8.56
CA SER A 20 27.46 33.06 -7.45
C SER A 20 26.45 32.56 -6.43
N LEU A 21 25.42 33.35 -6.11
CA LEU A 21 24.36 32.97 -5.17
C LEU A 21 23.56 31.79 -5.71
N VAL A 22 23.12 31.85 -6.97
CA VAL A 22 22.38 30.75 -7.62
C VAL A 22 23.24 29.50 -7.69
N MET A 23 24.52 29.61 -8.06
CA MET A 23 25.45 28.46 -8.14
C MET A 23 25.69 27.81 -6.77
N LEU A 24 25.90 28.61 -5.72
CA LEU A 24 26.06 28.07 -4.37
C LEU A 24 24.77 27.42 -3.86
N LEU A 25 23.62 28.01 -4.18
CA LEU A 25 22.31 27.45 -3.83
C LEU A 25 22.05 26.12 -4.55
N THR A 26 22.34 26.03 -5.85
CA THR A 26 22.20 24.78 -6.61
C THR A 26 23.15 23.73 -6.09
N MET A 27 24.42 24.06 -5.85
CA MET A 27 25.39 23.14 -5.26
C MET A 27 24.94 22.61 -3.90
N HIS A 28 24.48 23.49 -3.00
CA HIS A 28 23.97 23.08 -1.69
C HIS A 28 22.76 22.16 -1.79
N LEU A 29 21.81 22.48 -2.67
CA LEU A 29 20.62 21.66 -2.89
C LEU A 29 20.98 20.30 -3.52
N SER A 30 21.95 20.26 -4.44
CA SER A 30 22.45 19.03 -5.05
C SER A 30 23.18 18.14 -4.03
N LEU A 31 24.00 18.72 -3.15
CA LEU A 31 24.65 17.96 -2.07
C LEU A 31 23.62 17.42 -1.07
N ASN A 32 22.63 18.22 -0.68
CA ASN A 32 21.55 17.76 0.19
C ASN A 32 20.73 16.65 -0.49
N TYR A 33 20.44 16.78 -1.78
CA TYR A 33 19.76 15.74 -2.56
C TYR A 33 20.57 14.44 -2.59
N ALA A 34 21.89 14.52 -2.86
CA ALA A 34 22.76 13.35 -2.87
C ALA A 34 22.88 12.70 -1.49
N ALA A 35 22.98 13.50 -0.43
CA ALA A 35 23.01 13.03 0.95
C ALA A 35 21.70 12.32 1.35
N VAL A 36 20.55 12.86 0.97
CA VAL A 36 19.26 12.18 1.22
C VAL A 36 19.16 10.88 0.42
N ARG A 37 19.62 10.85 -0.83
CA ARG A 37 19.59 9.65 -1.68
C ARG A 37 20.59 8.57 -1.26
N SER A 38 21.63 8.90 -0.53
CA SER A 38 22.59 7.91 -0.03
C SER A 38 22.09 7.15 1.19
N VAL A 39 21.08 7.69 1.90
CA VAL A 39 20.49 7.03 3.07
C VAL A 39 19.57 5.89 2.63
N GLN A 40 19.96 4.66 2.99
CA GLN A 40 19.10 3.49 2.85
C GLN A 40 18.32 3.30 4.14
N MET A 41 17.00 3.49 4.07
CA MET A 41 16.12 3.31 5.21
C MET A 41 15.61 1.86 5.27
N THR A 42 15.65 1.26 6.45
CA THR A 42 15.20 -0.12 6.70
C THR A 42 13.77 -0.21 7.20
N SER A 43 13.15 0.90 7.60
CA SER A 43 11.73 0.95 7.99
C SER A 43 10.83 0.97 6.76
N LEU A 44 9.60 0.46 6.84
CA LEU A 44 8.65 0.54 5.72
C LEU A 44 7.77 1.79 5.84
N ASN A 45 7.89 2.70 4.87
CA ASN A 45 6.89 3.73 4.61
C ASN A 45 5.89 3.23 3.54
N ARG A 46 4.86 4.01 3.22
CA ARG A 46 3.80 3.61 2.26
C ARG A 46 4.34 3.30 0.86
N GLN A 47 5.31 4.08 0.38
CA GLN A 47 5.92 3.84 -0.94
C GLN A 47 6.77 2.58 -0.95
N ARG A 48 7.64 2.40 0.04
CA ARG A 48 8.50 1.22 0.17
C ARG A 48 7.65 -0.04 0.35
N ALA A 49 6.58 0.03 1.13
CA ALA A 49 5.63 -1.06 1.29
C ALA A 49 4.98 -1.46 -0.05
N ASN A 50 4.59 -0.50 -0.90
CA ASN A 50 4.08 -0.82 -2.23
C ASN A 50 5.11 -1.57 -3.08
N ILE A 51 6.35 -1.09 -3.14
CA ILE A 51 7.41 -1.73 -3.93
C ILE A 51 7.68 -3.14 -3.42
N VAL A 52 7.86 -3.27 -2.11
CA VAL A 52 8.19 -4.53 -1.43
C VAL A 52 7.07 -5.55 -1.61
N PHE A 53 5.84 -5.19 -1.26
CA PHE A 53 4.72 -6.12 -1.30
C PHE A 53 4.29 -6.46 -2.72
N SER A 54 4.36 -5.54 -3.69
CA SER A 54 4.10 -5.90 -5.08
C SER A 54 5.13 -6.89 -5.64
N THR A 55 6.41 -6.73 -5.28
CA THR A 55 7.46 -7.66 -5.70
C THR A 55 7.25 -9.02 -5.04
N LEU A 56 6.97 -9.02 -3.73
CA LEU A 56 6.77 -10.23 -2.94
C LEU A 56 5.56 -11.02 -3.44
N LEU A 57 4.39 -10.39 -3.48
CA LEU A 57 3.14 -11.00 -3.95
C LEU A 57 3.22 -11.40 -5.42
N GLY A 58 3.88 -10.60 -6.26
CA GLY A 58 4.08 -10.92 -7.68
C GLY A 58 5.00 -12.12 -7.92
N SER A 59 5.84 -12.47 -6.94
CA SER A 59 6.72 -13.64 -7.00
C SER A 59 6.14 -14.88 -6.33
N ASP A 60 4.98 -14.76 -5.67
CA ASP A 60 4.33 -15.89 -5.03
C ASP A 60 3.62 -16.75 -6.07
N THR A 61 4.08 -18.00 -6.21
CA THR A 61 3.54 -18.96 -7.18
C THR A 61 2.13 -19.43 -6.85
N ASP A 62 1.73 -19.36 -5.58
CA ASP A 62 0.39 -19.73 -5.13
C ASP A 62 -0.62 -18.61 -5.39
N LEU A 63 -0.14 -17.39 -5.69
CA LEU A 63 -1.00 -16.25 -5.99
C LEU A 63 -1.35 -16.20 -7.49
N ASN A 64 -2.48 -16.82 -7.85
CA ASN A 64 -3.09 -16.61 -9.16
C ASN A 64 -4.26 -15.61 -9.06
N ILE A 65 -4.09 -14.41 -9.63
CA ILE A 65 -5.12 -13.37 -9.64
C ILE A 65 -6.42 -13.88 -10.30
N ALA A 66 -6.31 -14.75 -11.30
CA ALA A 66 -7.47 -15.29 -12.01
C ALA A 66 -8.38 -16.14 -11.10
N ASP A 67 -7.81 -16.86 -10.13
CA ASP A 67 -8.57 -17.74 -9.22
C ASP A 67 -9.56 -16.95 -8.36
N PHE A 68 -9.23 -15.69 -8.02
CA PHE A 68 -10.13 -14.79 -7.28
C PHE A 68 -11.27 -14.26 -8.14
N THR A 69 -11.10 -14.24 -9.47
CA THR A 69 -12.10 -13.73 -10.42
C THR A 69 -13.09 -14.81 -10.87
N SER A 70 -12.66 -16.08 -10.93
CA SER A 70 -13.46 -17.21 -11.39
C SER A 70 -14.53 -17.69 -10.40
N ALA A 71 -14.52 -17.22 -9.14
CA ALA A 71 -15.51 -17.60 -8.13
C ALA A 71 -16.96 -17.18 -8.48
N HIS A 72 -17.18 -16.38 -9.54
CA HIS A 72 -18.50 -16.02 -10.05
C HIS A 72 -18.98 -16.85 -11.25
N GLN A 73 -18.19 -17.80 -11.77
CA GLN A 73 -18.60 -18.73 -12.82
C GLN A 73 -18.68 -20.15 -12.24
N THR A 74 -19.90 -20.59 -11.90
CA THR A 74 -20.21 -21.99 -11.60
C THR A 74 -19.91 -22.85 -12.83
N HIS A 75 -18.73 -23.44 -12.91
CA HIS A 75 -18.50 -24.76 -13.51
C HIS A 75 -17.24 -25.38 -12.88
N SER A 76 -17.48 -26.39 -12.07
CA SER A 76 -16.50 -27.22 -11.38
C SER A 76 -15.62 -28.02 -12.34
N ALA A 77 -14.30 -27.94 -12.13
CA ALA A 77 -13.34 -28.98 -12.51
C ALA A 77 -12.44 -29.29 -11.31
N PRO A 78 -12.11 -30.56 -11.04
CA PRO A 78 -11.44 -30.96 -9.81
C PRO A 78 -9.96 -30.54 -9.80
N LYS A 79 -9.52 -30.01 -8.64
CA LYS A 79 -8.10 -29.78 -8.31
C LYS A 79 -7.34 -31.10 -8.42
N GLN A 80 -6.51 -31.23 -9.45
CA GLN A 80 -5.47 -32.26 -9.49
C GLN A 80 -4.41 -31.93 -8.43
N SER A 81 -4.27 -32.86 -7.50
CA SER A 81 -3.15 -33.04 -6.60
C SER A 81 -1.81 -32.91 -7.34
N LYS A 82 -0.92 -32.04 -6.85
CA LYS A 82 0.48 -32.06 -7.25
C LYS A 82 1.38 -32.17 -6.04
N ALA A 83 2.18 -33.22 -6.09
CA ALA A 83 3.13 -33.68 -5.10
C ALA A 83 4.29 -32.71 -4.89
N THR A 84 4.79 -32.72 -3.66
CA THR A 84 6.13 -32.41 -3.16
C THR A 84 7.18 -31.96 -4.19
N GLN A 85 7.59 -30.67 -4.16
CA GLN A 85 8.93 -30.12 -4.47
C GLN A 85 8.91 -28.56 -4.53
N PRO A 86 10.08 -27.89 -4.52
CA PRO A 86 10.88 -27.40 -3.39
C PRO A 86 10.44 -26.00 -2.89
N GLN A 87 10.90 -25.58 -1.70
CA GLN A 87 10.56 -24.31 -1.02
C GLN A 87 10.42 -23.12 -1.99
N ALA A 88 9.23 -22.49 -2.01
CA ALA A 88 8.94 -21.31 -2.81
C ALA A 88 9.94 -20.19 -2.50
N GLN A 89 10.83 -19.89 -3.45
CA GLN A 89 11.83 -18.84 -3.31
C GLN A 89 11.20 -17.50 -3.67
N TRP A 90 10.53 -16.86 -2.71
CA TRP A 90 10.00 -15.51 -2.89
C TRP A 90 11.11 -14.53 -3.29
N GLN A 91 10.79 -13.61 -4.19
CA GLN A 91 11.68 -12.50 -4.51
C GLN A 91 11.51 -11.41 -3.45
N ILE A 92 12.44 -11.40 -2.50
CA ILE A 92 12.42 -10.44 -1.39
C ILE A 92 13.39 -9.30 -1.71
N PRO A 93 12.89 -8.10 -2.06
CA PRO A 93 13.77 -6.99 -2.39
C PRO A 93 14.46 -6.46 -1.13
N THR A 94 15.78 -6.24 -1.19
CA THR A 94 16.52 -5.65 -0.05
C THR A 94 16.30 -4.13 0.04
N PRO A 95 16.54 -3.51 1.21
CA PRO A 95 16.46 -2.05 1.36
C PRO A 95 17.24 -1.28 0.30
N ALA A 96 18.43 -1.77 -0.08
CA ALA A 96 19.26 -1.17 -1.13
C ALA A 96 18.62 -1.22 -2.53
N HIS A 97 17.87 -2.28 -2.86
CA HIS A 97 17.15 -2.38 -4.12
C HIS A 97 15.96 -1.40 -4.16
N VAL A 98 15.21 -1.32 -3.06
CA VAL A 98 14.06 -0.42 -2.96
C VAL A 98 14.49 1.05 -2.94
N ALA A 99 15.60 1.39 -2.28
CA ALA A 99 16.16 2.74 -2.28
C ALA A 99 16.51 3.27 -3.69
N LYS A 100 16.85 2.38 -4.63
CA LYS A 100 17.09 2.76 -6.03
C LYS A 100 15.78 3.13 -6.75
N GLN A 101 14.68 2.46 -6.41
CA GLN A 101 13.38 2.62 -7.05
C GLN A 101 12.49 3.69 -6.38
N GLU A 102 12.73 4.01 -5.11
CA GLU A 102 11.94 5.01 -4.40
C GLU A 102 12.16 6.42 -4.98
N ARG A 103 11.14 7.26 -4.82
CA ARG A 103 11.16 8.67 -5.21
C ARG A 103 11.16 9.50 -3.93
N ILE A 104 11.98 10.55 -3.86
CA ILE A 104 12.00 11.43 -2.68
C ILE A 104 10.63 12.10 -2.47
N PHE A 105 9.97 12.48 -3.57
CA PHE A 105 8.65 13.09 -3.55
C PHE A 105 7.66 12.14 -4.22
N GLU A 106 6.94 11.38 -3.41
CA GLU A 106 5.83 10.53 -3.83
C GLU A 106 4.53 11.02 -3.21
N THR A 107 3.41 10.79 -3.91
CA THR A 107 2.09 11.06 -3.33
C THR A 107 1.81 10.00 -2.27
N ASP A 108 1.96 10.42 -1.04
CA ASP A 108 1.98 9.60 0.17
C ASP A 108 0.82 8.59 0.28
N SER A 109 -0.36 8.89 -0.25
CA SER A 109 -1.54 8.00 -0.20
C SER A 109 -1.75 7.12 -1.42
N ALA A 110 -0.89 7.20 -2.44
CA ALA A 110 -1.10 6.44 -3.66
C ALA A 110 -0.81 4.94 -3.46
N LEU A 111 -1.77 4.11 -3.82
CA LEU A 111 -1.62 2.65 -3.88
C LEU A 111 -1.20 2.29 -5.31
N LYS A 112 0.03 1.79 -5.47
CA LYS A 112 0.62 1.46 -6.76
C LYS A 112 1.14 0.04 -6.76
N TRP A 113 0.91 -0.67 -7.86
CA TRP A 113 1.50 -1.98 -8.11
C TRP A 113 2.80 -1.82 -8.90
N PHE A 114 3.91 -2.32 -8.34
CA PHE A 114 5.20 -2.36 -9.02
C PHE A 114 5.42 -3.72 -9.68
N SER A 115 5.70 -3.71 -10.98
CA SER A 115 6.10 -4.90 -11.72
C SER A 115 7.54 -4.72 -12.19
N THR A 116 8.30 -5.81 -12.25
CA THR A 116 9.71 -5.83 -12.69
C THR A 116 9.89 -5.38 -14.14
N GLN A 117 8.84 -5.47 -14.96
CA GLN A 117 8.91 -5.27 -16.41
C GLN A 117 8.07 -4.10 -16.95
N SER A 118 7.25 -3.45 -16.10
CA SER A 118 6.32 -2.42 -16.56
C SER A 118 6.29 -1.18 -15.67
N THR A 119 5.72 -0.10 -16.20
CA THR A 119 5.49 1.13 -15.44
C THR A 119 4.57 0.83 -14.24
N PRO A 120 4.80 1.49 -13.08
CA PRO A 120 4.00 1.22 -11.89
C PRO A 120 2.53 1.55 -12.16
N HIS A 121 1.67 0.56 -11.99
CA HIS A 121 0.25 0.68 -12.26
C HIS A 121 -0.46 1.26 -11.03
N LYS A 122 -1.16 2.38 -11.20
CA LYS A 122 -1.87 3.03 -10.09
C LYS A 122 -3.20 2.33 -9.84
N LEU A 123 -3.32 1.66 -8.70
CA LEU A 123 -4.55 1.00 -8.25
C LEU A 123 -5.54 1.99 -7.62
N GLY A 124 -4.99 3.01 -6.95
CA GLY A 124 -5.79 4.09 -6.40
C GLY A 124 -5.14 4.76 -5.20
N PHE A 125 -5.90 4.91 -4.11
CA PHE A 125 -5.45 5.54 -2.88
C PHE A 125 -5.75 4.66 -1.68
N CYS A 126 -4.87 4.66 -0.70
CA CYS A 126 -5.07 3.95 0.56
C CYS A 126 -4.83 4.89 1.74
N ARG A 127 -5.74 4.85 2.71
CA ARG A 127 -5.62 5.55 3.98
C ARG A 127 -5.71 4.55 5.13
N ILE A 128 -4.71 4.57 5.98
CA ILE A 128 -4.60 3.74 7.17
C ILE A 128 -4.64 4.59 8.43
N GLY A 129 -5.35 4.08 9.45
CA GLY A 129 -5.59 4.78 10.72
C GLY A 129 -6.70 5.83 10.61
N VAL A 130 -7.64 5.67 9.68
CA VAL A 130 -8.77 6.60 9.55
C VAL A 130 -9.71 6.53 10.76
N SER A 131 -10.48 7.57 11.04
CA SER A 131 -11.56 7.49 12.03
C SER A 131 -12.74 6.66 11.49
N LEU A 132 -13.64 6.18 12.37
CA LEU A 132 -14.86 5.49 11.93
C LEU A 132 -15.73 6.37 11.01
N GLU A 133 -15.83 7.67 11.33
CA GLU A 133 -16.54 8.64 10.49
C GLU A 133 -15.93 8.71 9.09
N GLN A 134 -14.61 8.81 9.01
CA GLN A 134 -13.90 8.76 7.73
C GLN A 134 -14.08 7.40 7.08
N PHE A 135 -14.04 6.29 7.79
CA PHE A 135 -14.26 4.98 7.19
C PHE A 135 -15.62 4.87 6.49
N LEU A 136 -16.68 5.42 7.09
CA LEU A 136 -18.06 5.35 6.60
C LEU A 136 -18.45 6.48 5.64
N ALA A 137 -17.75 7.62 5.67
CA ALA A 137 -18.09 8.82 4.90
C ALA A 137 -18.39 8.60 3.40
N PRO A 138 -17.69 7.72 2.65
CA PRO A 138 -17.94 7.59 1.20
C PRO A 138 -19.30 6.99 0.87
N SER A 139 -19.81 6.15 1.76
CA SER A 139 -21.09 5.47 1.61
C SER A 139 -22.18 6.10 2.46
N SER A 140 -21.90 7.25 3.09
CA SER A 140 -22.80 7.89 4.04
C SER A 140 -23.67 8.93 3.37
N THR A 141 -24.99 8.79 3.53
CA THR A 141 -25.98 9.81 3.19
C THR A 141 -26.68 10.29 4.46
N ARG A 142 -26.79 11.62 4.62
CA ARG A 142 -27.58 12.19 5.70
C ARG A 142 -29.05 12.16 5.31
N THR A 143 -29.86 11.52 6.15
CA THR A 143 -31.32 11.54 6.00
C THR A 143 -31.87 12.89 6.47
N ALA A 144 -33.08 13.24 6.03
CA ALA A 144 -33.78 14.45 6.48
C ALA A 144 -33.99 14.49 8.01
N SER A 145 -33.98 13.33 8.68
CA SER A 145 -34.06 13.19 10.14
C SER A 145 -32.71 13.39 10.86
N GLY A 146 -31.62 13.66 10.14
CA GLY A 146 -30.27 13.79 10.71
C GLY A 146 -29.55 12.45 10.97
N SER A 147 -30.20 11.31 10.71
CA SER A 147 -29.58 9.98 10.83
C SER A 147 -28.66 9.68 9.64
N LEU A 148 -27.54 9.00 9.90
CA LEU A 148 -26.54 8.61 8.91
C LEU A 148 -26.88 7.22 8.35
N LYS A 149 -27.26 7.13 7.08
CA LYS A 149 -27.40 5.84 6.37
C LYS A 149 -26.08 5.53 5.68
N THR A 150 -25.50 4.37 5.97
CA THR A 150 -24.24 3.91 5.36
C THR A 150 -24.49 2.63 4.59
N SER A 151 -24.04 2.55 3.35
CA SER A 151 -24.09 1.30 2.57
C SER A 151 -22.99 0.30 2.97
N THR A 152 -22.02 0.72 3.80
CA THR A 152 -20.92 -0.13 4.25
C THR A 152 -21.44 -1.25 5.17
N PRO A 153 -21.22 -2.55 4.83
CA PRO A 153 -21.75 -3.67 5.59
C PRO A 153 -20.93 -3.95 6.86
N MET A 154 -21.03 -3.05 7.85
CA MET A 154 -20.21 -3.08 9.08
C MET A 154 -20.34 -4.38 9.88
N SER A 155 -21.53 -4.98 9.96
CA SER A 155 -21.73 -6.25 10.67
C SER A 155 -20.93 -7.39 10.03
N ARG A 156 -20.96 -7.49 8.70
CA ARG A 156 -20.24 -8.50 7.91
C ARG A 156 -18.72 -8.27 7.97
N LEU A 157 -18.28 -7.01 7.96
CA LEU A 157 -16.86 -6.67 8.13
C LEU A 157 -16.37 -7.01 9.54
N SER A 158 -17.16 -6.71 10.58
CA SER A 158 -16.78 -7.04 11.96
C SER A 158 -16.65 -8.56 12.17
N SER A 159 -17.55 -9.35 11.58
CA SER A 159 -17.46 -10.81 11.63
C SER A 159 -16.26 -11.35 10.84
N LEU A 160 -16.01 -10.81 9.63
CA LEU A 160 -14.90 -11.23 8.77
C LEU A 160 -13.54 -10.96 9.41
N PHE A 161 -13.37 -9.79 10.02
CA PHE A 161 -12.11 -9.36 10.64
C PHE A 161 -12.05 -9.65 12.14
N ARG A 162 -12.83 -10.61 12.65
CA ARG A 162 -12.90 -10.88 14.10
C ARG A 162 -11.53 -11.21 14.69
N SER A 163 -10.73 -12.02 13.99
CA SER A 163 -9.37 -12.41 14.39
C SER A 163 -8.28 -11.40 14.04
N GLU A 164 -8.61 -10.35 13.28
CA GLU A 164 -7.65 -9.38 12.77
C GLU A 164 -7.62 -8.10 13.61
N HIS A 165 -6.51 -7.36 13.55
CA HIS A 165 -6.35 -6.09 14.29
C HIS A 165 -6.75 -4.85 13.49
N TYR A 166 -7.43 -5.03 12.36
CA TYR A 166 -7.88 -3.95 11.48
C TYR A 166 -9.20 -4.32 10.79
N LEU A 167 -9.89 -3.31 10.25
CA LEU A 167 -10.94 -3.49 9.25
C LEU A 167 -10.50 -2.85 7.94
N LEU A 168 -10.84 -3.47 6.83
CA LEU A 168 -10.54 -2.99 5.48
C LEU A 168 -11.85 -2.88 4.69
N PHE A 169 -12.03 -1.76 3.99
CA PHE A 169 -13.07 -1.64 2.97
C PHE A 169 -12.63 -0.73 1.83
N LEU A 170 -13.11 -1.04 0.63
CA LEU A 170 -12.75 -0.36 -0.61
C LEU A 170 -13.99 0.29 -1.18
N HIS A 171 -13.83 1.52 -1.65
CA HIS A 171 -14.88 2.24 -2.35
C HIS A 171 -14.42 2.55 -3.76
N ARG A 172 -15.31 2.43 -4.74
CA ARG A 172 -15.01 2.88 -6.09
C ARG A 172 -15.03 4.41 -6.14
N SER A 173 -13.95 5.02 -6.59
CA SER A 173 -13.86 6.46 -6.85
C SER A 173 -13.47 6.70 -8.30
N ARG A 174 -14.48 6.98 -9.14
CA ARG A 174 -14.32 7.13 -10.61
C ARG A 174 -13.62 5.90 -11.22
N GLN A 175 -12.35 6.05 -11.59
CA GLN A 175 -11.52 5.04 -12.25
C GLN A 175 -10.50 4.37 -11.32
N THR A 176 -10.54 4.67 -10.01
CA THR A 176 -9.57 4.16 -9.04
C THR A 176 -10.25 3.68 -7.76
N TRP A 177 -9.58 2.84 -6.98
CA TRP A 177 -10.07 2.39 -5.68
C TRP A 177 -9.62 3.31 -4.55
N ASP A 178 -10.54 3.70 -3.66
CA ASP A 178 -10.23 4.38 -2.40
C ASP A 178 -10.35 3.39 -1.24
N VAL A 179 -9.21 2.95 -0.75
CA VAL A 179 -9.07 1.94 0.29
C VAL A 179 -8.96 2.61 1.66
N ARG A 180 -9.78 2.15 2.62
CA ARG A 180 -9.78 2.66 3.99
C ARG A 180 -9.51 1.53 4.96
N ILE A 181 -8.50 1.72 5.80
CA ILE A 181 -8.10 0.79 6.86
C ILE A 181 -8.37 1.45 8.21
N LEU A 182 -9.28 0.84 8.96
CA LEU A 182 -9.56 1.16 10.35
C LEU A 182 -8.68 0.29 11.25
N LEU A 183 -7.95 0.88 12.19
CA LEU A 183 -7.10 0.12 13.11
C LEU A 183 -7.82 -0.13 14.44
N LYS A 184 -7.75 -1.36 14.94
CA LYS A 184 -8.22 -1.71 16.28
C LYS A 184 -7.22 -1.23 17.34
N THR A 185 -7.68 -1.14 18.58
CA THR A 185 -6.85 -0.76 19.73
C THR A 185 -5.63 -1.67 19.91
N SER A 186 -5.77 -2.95 19.57
CA SER A 186 -4.74 -4.00 19.61
C SER A 186 -3.79 -4.02 18.42
N SER A 187 -3.83 -3.02 17.54
CA SER A 187 -2.95 -2.97 16.36
C SER A 187 -1.47 -2.83 16.74
N THR A 188 -0.66 -3.70 16.16
CA THR A 188 0.80 -3.67 16.16
C THR A 188 1.33 -3.21 14.80
N THR A 189 2.62 -2.85 14.73
CA THR A 189 3.27 -2.50 13.46
C THR A 189 3.10 -3.59 12.39
N GLN A 190 3.27 -4.86 12.77
CA GLN A 190 3.09 -6.00 11.87
C GLN A 190 1.65 -6.11 11.37
N SER A 191 0.66 -5.85 12.23
CA SER A 191 -0.74 -5.84 11.80
C SER A 191 -1.06 -4.70 10.83
N GLN A 192 -0.39 -3.55 10.95
CA GLN A 192 -0.52 -2.44 9.99
C GLN A 192 0.11 -2.80 8.64
N LEU A 193 1.26 -3.47 8.66
CA LEU A 193 1.92 -3.99 7.46
C LEU A 193 1.04 -5.02 6.74
N LYS A 194 0.48 -5.96 7.50
CA LYS A 194 -0.49 -6.94 6.99
C LYS A 194 -1.72 -6.25 6.39
N ALA A 195 -2.27 -5.25 7.07
CA ALA A 195 -3.41 -4.49 6.56
C ALA A 195 -3.10 -3.78 5.24
N TRP A 196 -1.91 -3.19 5.12
CA TRP A 196 -1.46 -2.55 3.88
C TRP A 196 -1.24 -3.55 2.75
N MET A 197 -0.62 -4.71 3.03
CA MET A 197 -0.46 -5.80 2.09
C MET A 197 -1.82 -6.32 1.60
N HIS A 198 -2.77 -6.52 2.52
CA HIS A 198 -4.14 -6.94 2.22
C HIS A 198 -4.87 -5.92 1.36
N ALA A 199 -4.75 -4.64 1.67
CA ALA A 199 -5.28 -3.54 0.85
C ALA A 199 -4.70 -3.55 -0.57
N LEU A 200 -3.38 -3.72 -0.71
CA LEU A 200 -2.69 -3.75 -1.99
C LEU A 200 -3.15 -4.93 -2.85
N LEU A 201 -3.22 -6.12 -2.24
CA LEU A 201 -3.66 -7.34 -2.91
C LEU A 201 -5.12 -7.24 -3.36
N THR A 202 -6.01 -6.83 -2.45
CA THR A 202 -7.45 -6.67 -2.74
C THR A 202 -7.66 -5.67 -3.88
N ALA A 203 -7.00 -4.51 -3.83
CA ALA A 203 -7.12 -3.51 -4.88
C ALA A 203 -6.59 -4.01 -6.23
N ARG A 204 -5.52 -4.83 -6.24
CA ARG A 204 -4.98 -5.44 -7.46
C ARG A 204 -5.98 -6.40 -8.10
N VAL A 205 -6.56 -7.30 -7.31
CA VAL A 205 -7.58 -8.25 -7.77
C VAL A 205 -8.80 -7.51 -8.32
N LEU A 206 -9.30 -6.51 -7.58
CA LEU A 206 -10.44 -5.72 -8.02
C LEU A 206 -10.16 -4.95 -9.33
N CYS A 207 -8.99 -4.32 -9.48
CA CYS A 207 -8.60 -3.64 -10.73
C CYS A 207 -8.61 -4.59 -11.93
N SER A 208 -8.12 -5.81 -11.78
CA SER A 208 -8.13 -6.81 -12.85
C SER A 208 -9.54 -7.21 -13.29
N SER A 209 -10.52 -7.17 -12.39
CA SER A 209 -11.93 -7.51 -12.70
C SER A 209 -12.75 -6.33 -13.21
N THR A 210 -12.35 -5.09 -12.92
CA THR A 210 -13.10 -3.90 -13.36
C THR A 210 -13.10 -3.70 -14.86
N GLU A 211 -12.10 -4.25 -15.56
CA GLU A 211 -12.08 -4.29 -17.03
C GLU A 211 -13.22 -5.16 -17.60
N THR A 212 -13.77 -6.08 -16.80
CA THR A 212 -14.79 -7.07 -17.22
C THR A 212 -16.22 -6.76 -16.74
N MET A 213 -16.39 -5.84 -15.79
CA MET A 213 -17.62 -5.69 -14.97
C MET A 213 -18.48 -4.44 -15.27
N GLN A 214 -18.43 -3.85 -16.47
CA GLN A 214 -19.14 -2.59 -16.79
C GLN A 214 -20.69 -2.67 -16.81
N THR A 215 -21.35 -3.72 -16.31
CA THR A 215 -22.79 -3.98 -16.58
C THR A 215 -23.65 -4.47 -15.41
N GLN A 216 -23.30 -4.27 -14.12
CA GLN A 216 -24.20 -4.71 -13.01
C GLN A 216 -24.43 -3.71 -11.87
N ASN A 217 -25.58 -3.95 -11.22
CA ASN A 217 -26.32 -3.16 -10.24
C ASN A 217 -25.54 -2.92 -8.92
N ASP A 218 -25.76 -1.79 -8.25
CA ASP A 218 -25.01 -1.27 -7.08
C ASP A 218 -24.94 -2.26 -5.89
N GLY A 219 -25.98 -3.09 -5.70
CA GLY A 219 -26.01 -4.11 -4.65
C GLY A 219 -25.04 -5.29 -4.87
N GLY A 220 -24.74 -5.63 -6.12
CA GLY A 220 -23.80 -6.70 -6.46
C GLY A 220 -22.34 -6.29 -6.26
N GLU A 221 -22.02 -4.99 -6.41
CA GLU A 221 -20.66 -4.49 -6.23
C GLU A 221 -20.18 -4.66 -4.77
N ILE A 222 -21.03 -4.35 -3.79
CA ILE A 222 -20.65 -4.48 -2.38
C ILE A 222 -20.39 -5.94 -2.00
N GLU A 223 -21.26 -6.86 -2.45
CA GLU A 223 -21.06 -8.28 -2.20
C GLU A 223 -19.78 -8.80 -2.85
N TYR A 224 -19.51 -8.38 -4.09
CA TYR A 224 -18.28 -8.72 -4.79
C TYR A 224 -17.03 -8.20 -4.07
N ILE A 225 -17.05 -6.94 -3.59
CA ILE A 225 -15.96 -6.35 -2.82
C ILE A 225 -15.72 -7.13 -1.53
N VAL A 226 -16.77 -7.44 -0.76
CA VAL A 226 -16.64 -8.18 0.50
C VAL A 226 -16.11 -9.60 0.25
N ASN A 227 -16.58 -10.27 -0.80
CA ASN A 227 -16.08 -11.60 -1.18
C ASN A 227 -14.59 -11.55 -1.54
N THR A 228 -14.17 -10.55 -2.33
CA THR A 228 -12.76 -10.36 -2.70
C THR A 228 -11.89 -10.08 -1.46
N ILE A 229 -12.38 -9.26 -0.53
CA ILE A 229 -11.69 -9.02 0.76
C ILE A 229 -11.55 -10.33 1.55
N SER A 230 -12.60 -11.14 1.60
CA SER A 230 -12.60 -12.42 2.32
C SER A 230 -11.59 -13.41 1.73
N GLU A 231 -11.59 -13.59 0.41
CA GLU A 231 -10.68 -14.53 -0.26
C GLU A 231 -9.21 -14.10 -0.14
N THR A 232 -8.93 -12.80 -0.32
CA THR A 232 -7.57 -12.27 -0.15
C THR A 232 -7.11 -12.32 1.30
N LEU A 233 -8.01 -12.17 2.28
CA LEU A 233 -7.69 -12.36 3.69
C LEU A 233 -7.36 -13.82 3.99
N ARG A 234 -8.17 -14.75 3.47
CA ARG A 234 -7.96 -16.19 3.60
C ARG A 234 -6.61 -16.59 3.03
N PHE A 235 -6.27 -16.09 1.83
CA PHE A 235 -4.97 -16.34 1.20
C PHE A 235 -3.78 -15.87 2.06
N LEU A 236 -3.89 -14.69 2.67
CA LEU A 236 -2.82 -14.15 3.54
C LEU A 236 -2.71 -14.90 4.89
N ASN A 237 -3.81 -15.48 5.37
CA ASN A 237 -3.86 -16.21 6.64
C ASN A 237 -3.53 -17.70 6.49
N GLU A 238 -3.68 -18.26 5.30
CA GLU A 238 -3.34 -19.66 4.99
C GLU A 238 -1.89 -19.94 5.37
N ASP A 239 -1.66 -21.02 6.12
CA ASP A 239 -0.34 -21.45 6.62
C ASP A 239 0.51 -20.36 7.29
N SER A 240 -0.12 -19.35 7.90
CA SER A 240 0.57 -18.18 8.45
C SER A 240 1.45 -17.45 7.40
N ARG A 241 1.04 -17.47 6.13
CA ARG A 241 1.77 -16.90 4.99
C ARG A 241 2.18 -15.44 5.22
N ALA A 242 1.29 -14.61 5.78
CA ALA A 242 1.63 -13.23 6.16
C ALA A 242 2.80 -13.14 7.16
N ASP A 243 2.85 -14.03 8.15
CA ASP A 243 3.93 -14.04 9.15
C ASP A 243 5.25 -14.54 8.54
N GLN A 244 5.16 -15.51 7.62
CA GLN A 244 6.31 -15.98 6.85
C GLN A 244 6.88 -14.87 5.96
N TYR A 245 6.04 -14.08 5.28
CA TYR A 245 6.46 -12.91 4.51
C TYR A 245 7.20 -11.88 5.38
N VAL A 246 6.65 -11.55 6.55
CA VAL A 246 7.27 -10.62 7.51
C VAL A 246 8.62 -11.16 8.00
N SER A 247 8.70 -12.47 8.27
CA SER A 247 9.93 -13.14 8.69
C SER A 247 11.00 -13.07 7.60
N ALA A 248 10.61 -13.35 6.35
CA ALA A 248 11.52 -13.34 5.22
C ALA A 248 12.02 -11.92 4.89
N LEU A 249 11.16 -10.90 5.04
CA LEU A 249 11.56 -9.49 4.95
C LEU A 249 12.53 -9.07 6.05
N THR A 250 12.31 -9.55 7.28
CA THR A 250 13.21 -9.31 8.40
C THR A 250 14.61 -9.89 8.12
N GLN A 251 14.67 -11.10 7.56
CA GLN A 251 15.93 -11.73 7.14
C GLN A 251 16.63 -10.97 6.01
N ALA A 252 15.89 -10.30 5.14
CA ALA A 252 16.43 -9.45 4.06
C ALA A 252 16.92 -8.06 4.55
N GLY A 253 16.83 -7.78 5.85
CA GLY A 253 17.34 -6.55 6.47
C GLY A 253 16.31 -5.43 6.64
N TRP A 254 15.01 -5.74 6.55
CA TRP A 254 13.95 -4.79 6.86
C TRP A 254 13.62 -4.77 8.36
N ASP A 255 13.35 -3.58 8.90
CA ASP A 255 12.84 -3.40 10.26
C ASP A 255 11.31 -3.40 10.26
N MET A 256 10.72 -4.52 10.68
CA MET A 256 9.27 -4.74 10.71
C MET A 256 8.59 -4.22 11.98
N ASN A 257 9.37 -3.73 12.94
CA ASN A 257 8.84 -3.13 14.17
C ASN A 257 8.58 -1.63 13.99
N VAL A 258 9.16 -1.02 12.95
CA VAL A 258 8.98 0.38 12.59
C VAL A 258 8.30 0.50 11.22
N ALA A 259 7.00 0.83 11.21
CA ALA A 259 6.26 1.13 10.00
C ALA A 259 5.67 2.54 10.05
N ALA A 260 6.08 3.38 9.10
CA ALA A 260 5.56 4.73 8.91
C ALA A 260 4.42 4.71 7.89
N LEU A 261 3.39 3.90 8.17
CA LEU A 261 2.25 3.70 7.28
C LEU A 261 1.09 4.64 7.61
N GLU A 262 0.91 5.00 8.89
CA GLU A 262 -0.18 5.86 9.34
C GLU A 262 -0.22 7.21 8.62
N THR A 263 -1.40 7.55 8.08
CA THR A 263 -1.59 8.81 7.35
C THR A 263 -1.73 10.01 8.28
N ARG A 264 -2.19 9.76 9.51
CA ARG A 264 -2.26 10.66 10.69
C ARG A 264 -2.29 9.76 11.94
N SER A 265 -1.87 10.27 13.10
CA SER A 265 -2.09 9.61 14.39
C SER A 265 -3.58 9.29 14.56
N GLY A 266 -3.97 8.04 14.30
CA GLY A 266 -5.36 7.64 14.16
C GLY A 266 -6.08 7.44 15.49
N ARG A 267 -7.41 7.67 15.52
CA ARG A 267 -8.26 7.22 16.65
C ARG A 267 -8.47 5.72 16.51
N ARG A 268 -7.94 4.93 17.45
CA ARG A 268 -8.13 3.47 17.47
C ARG A 268 -9.55 3.14 17.92
N VAL A 269 -10.16 2.13 17.31
CA VAL A 269 -11.52 1.70 17.66
C VAL A 269 -11.48 0.40 18.45
N CYS A 270 -12.24 0.34 19.54
CA CYS A 270 -12.55 -0.91 20.23
C CYS A 270 -13.88 -1.41 19.62
N LEU A 271 -13.83 -2.52 18.90
CA LEU A 271 -15.00 -3.20 18.34
C LEU A 271 -15.09 -4.59 18.91
#